data_AF-A0A0K8WER9-F1
#
_entry.id   AF-A0A0K8WER9-F1
#
_cell.length_a   1.000
_cell.length_b   1.000
_cell.length_c   1.000
_cell.angle_alpha   90.00
_cell.angle_beta   90.00
_cell.angle_gamma   90.00
#
_symmetry.space_group_name_H-M   'P 1'
#
loop_
_entity.id
_entity.type
_entity.pdbx_description
1 polymer ?
#
loop_
_entity_poly.entity_id
_entity_poly.type
_entity_poly.pdbx_seq_one_letter_code
_entity_poly.pdbx_strand_id
1 'polypeptide(L)'
;IKHGGGSIMVWGAFSWHGIGPIVRINGKMDRFQYLDILKNKMEPFVFESMPINWTFMHDNDPKHTSKVVKHWLDNGKIRILDWPAQSPDLNPIENLWNDVKIEIANKKFK
;
A
#
# COMPACT_ATOMS: atom_id res chain seq x y z
N ILE A 1 19.45 -19.29 -6.04
CA ILE A 1 18.42 -20.36 -6.12
C ILE A 1 17.08 -19.66 -6.32
N LYS A 2 16.41 -19.83 -7.46
CA LYS A 2 15.05 -19.29 -7.69
C LYS A 2 14.07 -20.41 -7.37
N HIS A 3 13.30 -20.27 -6.29
CA HIS A 3 12.24 -21.23 -5.96
C HIS A 3 11.10 -21.06 -6.98
N GLY A 4 10.79 -22.11 -7.74
CA GLY A 4 9.78 -22.12 -8.81
C GLY A 4 8.32 -22.12 -8.34
N GLY A 5 8.04 -21.65 -7.12
CA GLY A 5 6.72 -21.72 -6.47
C GLY A 5 5.74 -20.60 -6.85
N GLY A 6 6.09 -19.76 -7.82
CA GLY A 6 5.30 -18.56 -8.15
C GLY A 6 5.33 -17.50 -7.04
N SER A 7 4.76 -16.33 -7.33
CA SER A 7 4.56 -15.27 -6.34
C SER A 7 3.28 -14.51 -6.67
N ILE A 8 2.65 -13.95 -5.64
CA ILE A 8 1.56 -12.99 -5.79
C ILE A 8 2.06 -11.61 -5.38
N MET A 9 1.65 -10.59 -6.12
CA MET A 9 1.87 -9.19 -5.75
C MET A 9 0.59 -8.65 -5.13
N VAL A 10 0.72 -7.96 -4.00
CA VAL A 10 -0.41 -7.44 -3.23
C VAL A 10 -0.09 -6.00 -2.80
N TRP A 11 -1.08 -5.12 -2.88
CA TRP A 11 -1.08 -3.82 -2.21
C TRP A 11 -1.92 -3.91 -0.96
N GLY A 12 -1.50 -3.24 0.11
CA GLY A 12 -2.24 -3.17 1.36
C GLY A 12 -2.08 -1.81 2.00
N ALA A 13 -3.04 -1.46 2.84
CA ALA A 13 -2.96 -0.33 3.75
C ALA A 13 -3.48 -0.73 5.13
N PHE A 14 -3.05 -0.02 6.16
CA PHE A 14 -3.60 -0.15 7.50
C PHE A 14 -3.41 1.18 8.24
N SER A 15 -4.10 1.31 9.37
CA SER A 15 -3.95 2.43 10.29
C SER A 15 -4.05 1.94 11.73
N TRP A 16 -3.85 2.85 12.68
CA TRP A 16 -4.18 2.60 14.08
C TRP A 16 -5.64 2.16 14.29
N HIS A 17 -6.56 2.62 13.44
CA HIS A 17 -8.00 2.34 13.56
C HIS A 17 -8.40 1.01 12.90
N GLY A 18 -7.47 0.29 12.26
CA GLY A 18 -7.73 -1.01 11.69
C GLY A 18 -7.06 -1.26 10.34
N ILE A 19 -7.35 -2.44 9.80
CA ILE A 19 -6.81 -2.91 8.53
C ILE A 19 -7.56 -2.24 7.38
N GLY A 20 -6.82 -1.69 6.44
CA GLY A 20 -7.36 -1.10 5.21
C GLY A 20 -7.51 -2.14 4.09
N PRO A 21 -7.75 -1.69 2.85
CA PRO A 21 -7.95 -2.59 1.74
C PRO A 21 -6.70 -3.44 1.44
N ILE A 22 -6.91 -4.70 1.07
CA ILE A 22 -5.90 -5.59 0.49
C ILE A 22 -6.28 -5.90 -0.96
N VAL A 23 -5.38 -5.63 -1.89
CA VAL A 23 -5.66 -5.69 -3.33
C VAL A 23 -4.61 -6.54 -4.02
N ARG A 24 -5.04 -7.65 -4.62
CA ARG A 24 -4.17 -8.45 -5.48
C ARG A 24 -3.86 -7.69 -6.77
N ILE A 25 -2.59 -7.63 -7.12
CA ILE A 25 -2.11 -7.05 -8.37
C ILE A 25 -1.78 -8.19 -9.34
N ASN A 26 -2.35 -8.10 -10.54
CA ASN A 26 -2.01 -9.01 -11.62
C ASN A 26 -0.84 -8.42 -12.41
N GLY A 27 0.29 -9.12 -12.39
CA GLY A 27 1.53 -8.68 -13.04
C GLY A 27 2.31 -7.64 -12.21
N LYS A 28 3.03 -6.75 -12.90
CA LYS A 28 3.79 -5.67 -12.27
C LYS A 28 2.91 -4.43 -12.16
N MET A 29 2.76 -3.89 -10.95
CA MET A 29 2.02 -2.64 -10.74
C MET A 29 2.67 -1.49 -11.51
N ASP A 30 1.87 -0.76 -12.29
CA ASP A 30 2.24 0.54 -12.83
C ASP A 30 1.58 1.72 -12.06
N ARG A 31 1.92 2.94 -12.46
CA ARG A 31 1.40 4.17 -11.84
C ARG A 31 -0.12 4.35 -11.99
N PHE A 32 -0.73 3.82 -13.05
CA PHE A 32 -2.17 3.96 -13.29
C PHE A 32 -2.95 2.97 -12.45
N GLN A 33 -2.46 1.73 -12.34
CA GLN A 33 -3.00 0.74 -11.40
C GLN A 33 -2.87 1.22 -9.95
N TYR A 34 -1.74 1.83 -9.58
CA TYR A 34 -1.59 2.42 -8.26
C TYR A 34 -2.63 3.53 -8.02
N LEU A 35 -2.78 4.45 -8.96
CA LEU A 35 -3.78 5.51 -8.86
C LEU A 35 -5.22 4.97 -8.78
N ASP A 36 -5.52 3.92 -9.53
CA ASP A 36 -6.82 3.24 -9.49
C ASP A 36 -7.11 2.65 -8.10
N ILE A 37 -6.11 2.00 -7.49
CA ILE A 37 -6.20 1.50 -6.11
C ILE A 37 -6.44 2.65 -5.13
N LEU A 38 -5.74 3.78 -5.27
CA LEU A 38 -5.94 4.93 -4.39
C LEU A 38 -7.37 5.46 -4.47
N LYS A 39 -7.89 5.66 -5.69
CA LYS A 39 -9.25 6.18 -5.91
C LYS A 39 -10.35 5.22 -5.50
N ASN A 40 -10.21 3.95 -5.88
CA ASN A 40 -11.32 3.00 -5.80
C ASN A 40 -11.28 2.13 -4.55
N LYS A 41 -10.19 2.16 -3.78
CA LYS A 41 -10.00 1.33 -2.59
C LYS A 41 -9.60 2.15 -1.39
N MET A 42 -8.56 2.98 -1.50
CA MET A 42 -8.05 3.75 -0.37
C MET A 42 -8.99 4.89 0.02
N GLU A 43 -9.43 5.71 -0.93
CA GLU A 43 -10.28 6.88 -0.68
C GLU A 43 -11.62 6.50 -0.01
N PRO A 44 -12.39 5.48 -0.48
CA PRO A 44 -13.58 5.02 0.23
C PRO A 44 -13.31 4.56 1.66
N PHE A 45 -12.23 3.80 1.88
CA PHE A 45 -11.84 3.35 3.21
C PHE A 45 -11.53 4.54 4.14
N VAL A 46 -10.83 5.55 3.64
CA VAL A 46 -10.55 6.77 4.41
C VAL A 46 -11.84 7.48 4.78
N PHE A 47 -12.75 7.69 3.83
CA PHE A 47 -14.02 8.36 4.10
C PHE A 47 -14.87 7.65 5.15
N GLU A 48 -14.83 6.31 5.18
CA GLU A 48 -15.63 5.51 6.09
C GLU A 48 -14.98 5.34 7.48
N SER A 49 -13.65 5.16 7.52
CA SER A 49 -12.96 4.59 8.70
C SER A 49 -11.92 5.50 9.35
N MET A 50 -11.55 6.63 8.72
CA MET A 50 -10.46 7.48 9.20
C MET A 50 -10.97 8.79 9.81
N PRO A 51 -10.24 9.34 10.81
CA PRO A 51 -10.55 10.67 11.33
C PRO A 51 -10.28 11.75 10.27
N ILE A 52 -10.93 12.91 10.44
CA ILE A 52 -10.81 14.06 9.52
C ILE A 52 -9.34 14.46 9.26
N ASN A 53 -8.48 14.37 10.26
CA ASN A 53 -7.07 14.79 10.21
C ASN A 53 -6.09 13.62 10.03
N TRP A 54 -6.35 12.74 9.07
CA TRP A 54 -5.44 11.64 8.74
C TRP A 54 -4.22 12.13 7.93
N THR A 55 -3.20 11.28 7.80
CA THR A 55 -2.02 11.52 6.95
C THR A 55 -1.77 10.26 6.14
N PHE A 56 -1.58 10.42 4.83
CA PHE A 56 -1.19 9.32 3.95
C PHE A 56 0.32 9.10 4.01
N MET A 57 0.73 7.84 4.05
CA MET A 57 2.14 7.46 4.04
C MET A 57 2.36 6.44 2.93
N HIS A 58 3.34 6.70 2.07
CA HIS A 58 3.83 5.77 1.05
C HIS A 58 5.32 6.00 0.82
N ASP A 59 6.01 5.01 0.25
CA ASP A 59 7.42 5.16 -0.10
C ASP A 59 7.62 6.04 -1.36
N ASN A 60 8.87 6.38 -1.64
CA ASN A 60 9.27 7.19 -2.80
C ASN A 60 9.41 6.40 -4.11
N ASP A 61 8.76 5.23 -4.26
CA ASP A 61 8.82 4.50 -5.53
C ASP A 61 8.38 5.40 -6.70
N PRO A 62 9.08 5.36 -7.86
CA PRO A 62 8.73 6.17 -9.03
C PRO A 62 7.26 6.13 -9.45
N LYS A 63 6.54 5.01 -9.20
CA LYS A 63 5.10 4.91 -9.50
C LYS A 63 4.25 5.75 -8.53
N HIS A 64 4.59 5.75 -7.25
CA HIS A 64 3.92 6.53 -6.19
C HIS A 64 4.21 8.03 -6.33
N THR A 65 5.42 8.38 -6.78
CA THR A 65 5.86 9.77 -6.97
C THR A 65 5.64 10.28 -8.39
N SER A 66 4.94 9.51 -9.24
CA SER A 66 4.66 9.89 -10.62
C SER A 66 3.75 11.13 -10.71
N LYS A 67 3.86 11.88 -11.81
CA LYS A 67 3.08 13.13 -12.02
C LYS A 67 1.57 12.92 -11.86
N VAL A 68 1.03 11.80 -12.36
CA VAL A 68 -0.41 11.52 -12.33
C VAL A 68 -0.91 11.25 -10.90
N VAL A 69 -0.08 10.60 -10.08
CA VAL A 69 -0.40 10.28 -8.69
C VAL A 69 -0.27 11.53 -7.83
N LYS A 70 0.83 12.28 -7.96
CA LYS A 70 1.02 13.56 -7.26
C LYS A 70 -0.12 14.53 -7.56
N HIS A 71 -0.47 14.71 -8.84
CA HIS A 71 -1.56 15.59 -9.22
C HIS A 71 -2.90 15.21 -8.58
N TRP A 72 -3.21 13.91 -8.48
CA TRP A 72 -4.43 13.47 -7.80
C TRP A 72 -4.39 13.72 -6.28
N LEU A 73 -3.26 13.41 -5.63
CA LEU A 73 -3.07 13.67 -4.19
C LEU A 73 -3.19 15.16 -3.86
N ASP A 74 -2.56 16.01 -4.68
CA ASP A 74 -2.59 17.47 -4.54
C ASP A 74 -4.00 18.02 -4.74
N ASN A 75 -4.72 17.57 -5.78
CA ASN A 75 -6.11 17.98 -6.03
C ASN A 75 -7.05 17.54 -4.90
N GLY A 76 -6.84 16.34 -4.36
CA GLY A 76 -7.58 15.80 -3.22
C GLY A 76 -7.20 16.46 -1.89
N LYS A 77 -6.19 17.35 -1.87
CA LYS A 77 -5.61 17.96 -0.66
C LYS A 77 -5.22 16.90 0.39
N ILE A 78 -4.77 15.75 -0.08
CA ILE A 78 -4.36 14.63 0.77
C ILE A 78 -3.02 14.99 1.40
N ARG A 79 -2.97 15.05 2.73
CA ARG A 79 -1.71 15.28 3.45
C ARG A 79 -0.83 14.04 3.34
N ILE A 80 0.35 14.19 2.75
CA ILE A 80 1.34 13.12 2.61
C ILE A 80 2.42 13.31 3.69
N LEU A 81 2.87 12.22 4.30
CA LEU A 81 4.05 12.22 5.15
C LEU A 81 5.31 12.19 4.27
N ASP A 82 6.20 13.16 4.46
CA ASP A 82 7.50 13.14 3.79
C ASP A 82 8.28 11.89 4.20
N TRP A 83 8.65 11.07 3.22
CA TRP A 83 9.34 9.82 3.43
C TRP A 83 10.82 9.94 3.05
N PRO A 84 11.78 9.56 3.91
CA PRO A 84 13.17 9.46 3.51
C PRO A 84 13.37 8.31 2.51
N ALA A 85 14.23 8.52 1.51
CA ALA A 85 14.56 7.46 0.56
C ALA A 85 15.26 6.30 1.26
N GLN A 86 14.99 5.06 0.81
CA GLN A 86 15.62 3.84 1.31
C GLN A 86 15.44 3.57 2.82
N SER A 87 14.32 4.00 3.40
CA SER A 87 13.98 3.71 4.80
C SER A 87 12.78 2.76 4.93
N PRO A 88 12.89 1.49 4.51
CA PRO A 88 11.81 0.52 4.70
C PRO A 88 11.61 0.17 6.18
N ASP A 89 12.65 0.29 7.00
CA ASP A 89 12.65 0.08 8.45
C ASP A 89 11.71 1.02 9.19
N LEU A 90 11.49 2.22 8.65
CA LEU A 90 10.56 3.18 9.22
C LEU A 90 9.11 2.86 8.85
N ASN A 91 8.85 1.99 7.85
CA ASN A 91 7.50 1.71 7.36
C ASN A 91 6.85 0.59 8.20
N PRO A 92 5.89 0.90 9.08
CA PRO A 92 5.29 -0.09 9.96
C PRO A 92 4.50 -1.17 9.21
N ILE A 93 4.16 -0.97 7.92
CA ILE A 93 3.50 -2.02 7.13
C ILE A 93 4.44 -3.20 6.85
N GLU A 94 5.76 -3.00 6.86
CA GLU A 94 6.72 -4.08 6.65
C GLU A 94 6.65 -5.10 7.79
N ASN A 95 6.41 -4.64 9.02
CA ASN A 95 6.15 -5.53 10.16
C ASN A 95 4.88 -6.36 9.94
N LEU A 96 3.79 -5.72 9.50
CA LEU A 96 2.55 -6.42 9.19
C LEU A 96 2.75 -7.43 8.05
N TRP A 97 3.52 -7.10 7.02
CA TRP A 97 3.84 -8.04 5.94
C TRP A 97 4.67 -9.22 6.42
N ASN A 98 5.56 -9.02 7.39
CA ASN A 98 6.29 -10.11 8.01
C ASN A 98 5.33 -11.07 8.74
N ASP A 99 4.41 -10.55 9.54
CA ASP A 99 3.40 -11.36 10.24
C ASP A 99 2.53 -12.15 9.26
N VAL A 100 2.05 -11.49 8.18
CA VAL A 100 1.29 -12.15 7.12
C VAL A 100 2.08 -13.28 6.46
N LYS A 101 3.38 -13.08 6.19
CA LYS A 101 4.24 -14.12 5.60
C LYS A 101 4.40 -15.32 6.53
N ILE A 102 4.60 -15.08 7.82
CA ILE A 102 4.70 -16.13 8.85
C ILE A 102 3.41 -16.94 8.90
N GLU A 103 2.27 -16.27 8.99
CA GLU A 103 0.96 -16.92 9.04
C GLU A 103 0.67 -17.73 7.77
N ILE A 104 1.00 -17.20 6.58
CA ILE A 104 0.86 -17.93 5.32
C ILE A 104 1.77 -19.16 5.28
N ALA A 105 3.02 -19.06 5.74
CA ALA A 105 3.97 -20.18 5.74
C ALA A 105 3.52 -21.33 6.66
N ASN A 106 2.82 -20.99 7.75
CA ASN A 106 2.27 -21.96 8.69
C ASN A 106 0.97 -22.61 8.19
N LYS A 107 0.33 -22.06 7.14
CA LYS A 107 -0.88 -22.64 6.54
C LYS A 107 -0.53 -23.70 5.52
N LYS A 108 -1.10 -24.90 5.70
CA LYS A 108 -1.17 -25.90 4.64
C LYS A 108 -2.32 -25.54 3.71
N PHE A 109 -2.00 -24.99 2.53
CA PHE A 109 -2.96 -24.89 1.45
C PHE A 109 -3.26 -26.31 0.94
N LYS A 110 -4.49 -26.78 1.16
CA LYS A 110 -4.98 -28.05 0.62
C LYS A 110 -5.41 -27.88 -0.82
#